data_AF-A0A356E6F7-F1
#
_entry.id   AF-A0A356E6F7-F1
#
_cell.length_a   1.000
_cell.length_b   1.000
_cell.length_c   1.000
_cell.angle_alpha   90.00
_cell.angle_beta   90.00
_cell.angle_gamma   90.00
#
_symmetry.space_group_name_H-M   'P 1'
#
loop_
_entity.id
_entity.type
_entity.pdbx_description
1 polymer ?
#
loop_
_entity_poly.entity_id
_entity_poly.type
_entity_poly.pdbx_seq_one_letter_code
_entity_poly.pdbx_strand_id
1 'polypeptide(L)'
;GATAGVFGNATGGRLGAILGAFAHGLLITFLPVFLLPVLGSLGFSNTTFSDTDFGVIGITLGYMAQYLSKDVIMIVISGIFGGLVAYNYIAKEPVTKDE
;
A
#
# COMPACT_ATOMS: atom_id res chain seq x y z
N GLY A 1 -7.52 -9.58 4.20
CA GLY A 1 -8.39 -10.58 4.87
C GLY A 1 -8.64 -11.81 4.00
N ALA A 2 -9.30 -11.64 2.86
CA ALA A 2 -9.62 -12.74 1.94
C ALA A 2 -8.37 -13.47 1.39
N THR A 3 -7.34 -12.72 0.97
CA THR A 3 -6.06 -13.29 0.52
C THR A 3 -5.37 -14.12 1.61
N ALA A 4 -5.24 -13.58 2.83
CA ALA A 4 -4.71 -14.31 3.97
C ALA A 4 -5.52 -15.57 4.31
N GLY A 5 -6.83 -15.55 4.10
CA GLY A 5 -7.69 -16.73 4.24
C GLY A 5 -7.44 -17.79 3.16
N VAL A 6 -7.25 -17.41 1.90
CA VAL A 6 -6.94 -18.35 0.80
C VAL A 6 -5.57 -19.00 1.01
N PHE A 7 -4.54 -18.20 1.31
CA PHE A 7 -3.21 -18.72 1.60
C PHE A 7 -3.16 -19.55 2.90
N GLY A 8 -3.90 -19.12 3.93
CA GLY A 8 -4.07 -19.87 5.18
C GLY A 8 -4.78 -21.20 4.97
N ASN A 9 -5.76 -21.26 4.07
CA ASN A 9 -6.42 -22.52 3.69
C ASN A 9 -5.47 -23.47 2.96
N ALA A 10 -4.63 -22.93 2.08
CA ALA A 10 -3.67 -23.74 1.32
C ALA A 10 -2.57 -24.34 2.20
N THR A 11 -2.14 -23.63 3.25
CA THR A 11 -1.06 -24.08 4.15
C THR A 11 -1.54 -24.84 5.38
N GLY A 12 -2.73 -24.54 5.92
CA GLY A 12 -3.23 -25.11 7.17
C GLY A 12 -4.69 -25.59 7.13
N GLY A 13 -5.28 -25.72 5.93
CA GLY A 13 -6.68 -26.11 5.76
C GLY A 13 -7.66 -25.11 6.38
N ARG A 14 -8.86 -25.58 6.72
CA ARG A 14 -9.96 -24.72 7.20
C ARG A 14 -9.58 -23.90 8.44
N LEU A 15 -8.79 -24.48 9.35
CA LEU A 15 -8.30 -23.77 10.54
C LEU A 15 -7.26 -22.70 10.19
N GLY A 16 -6.35 -22.98 9.26
CA GLY A 16 -5.41 -21.99 8.74
C GLY A 16 -6.11 -20.84 8.02
N ALA A 17 -7.21 -21.10 7.32
CA ALA A 17 -8.03 -20.07 6.69
C ALA A 17 -8.66 -19.12 7.72
N ILE A 18 -9.25 -19.69 8.78
CA ILE A 18 -9.91 -18.93 9.85
C ILE A 18 -8.88 -18.11 10.63
N LEU A 19 -7.81 -18.75 11.09
CA LEU A 19 -6.77 -18.09 11.88
C LEU A 19 -5.99 -17.06 11.06
N GLY A 20 -5.67 -17.36 9.80
CA GLY A 20 -4.97 -16.45 8.90
C GLY A 20 -5.80 -15.20 8.57
N ALA A 21 -7.09 -15.37 8.23
CA ALA A 21 -7.97 -14.25 7.97
C ALA A 21 -8.23 -13.42 9.25
N PHE A 22 -8.38 -14.07 10.40
CA PHE A 22 -8.60 -13.41 11.69
C PHE A 22 -7.37 -12.61 12.15
N ALA A 23 -6.17 -13.22 12.15
CA ALA A 23 -4.94 -12.54 12.53
C ALA A 23 -4.62 -11.37 11.60
N HIS A 24 -4.84 -11.53 10.30
CA HIS A 24 -4.67 -10.44 9.34
C HIS A 24 -5.72 -9.33 9.55
N GLY A 25 -6.96 -9.67 9.92
CA GLY A 25 -8.00 -8.71 10.29
C GLY A 25 -7.64 -7.90 11.54
N LEU A 26 -7.09 -8.54 12.57
CA LEU A 26 -6.55 -7.85 13.75
C LEU A 26 -5.38 -6.94 13.37
N LEU A 27 -4.45 -7.43 12.55
CA LEU A 27 -3.29 -6.68 12.10
C LEU A 27 -3.72 -5.37 11.42
N ILE A 28 -4.60 -5.41 10.41
CA ILE A 28 -5.05 -4.19 9.72
C ILE A 28 -5.88 -3.25 10.59
N THR A 29 -6.51 -3.75 11.66
CA THR A 29 -7.30 -2.94 12.60
C THR A 29 -6.40 -2.18 13.58
N PHE A 30 -5.34 -2.81 14.07
CA PHE A 30 -4.42 -2.20 15.04
C PHE A 30 -3.22 -1.50 14.40
N LEU A 31 -2.81 -1.87 13.19
CA LEU A 31 -1.74 -1.20 12.45
C LEU A 31 -1.97 0.33 12.29
N PRO A 32 -3.20 0.82 12.02
CA PRO A 32 -3.56 2.24 12.05
C PRO A 32 -3.16 2.96 13.33
N VAL A 33 -3.26 2.32 14.51
CA VAL A 33 -2.96 2.96 15.80
C VAL A 33 -1.51 3.42 15.86
N PHE A 34 -0.60 2.67 15.24
CA PHE A 34 0.82 3.04 15.15
C PHE A 34 1.09 4.09 14.05
N LEU A 35 0.18 4.25 13.09
CA LEU A 35 0.27 5.23 12.00
C LEU A 35 -0.36 6.59 12.36
N LEU A 36 -1.30 6.64 13.31
CA LEU A 36 -1.94 7.87 13.80
C LEU A 36 -0.95 8.97 14.25
N PRO A 37 0.11 8.69 15.04
CA PRO A 37 1.07 9.73 15.42
C PRO A 37 1.92 10.24 14.24
N VAL A 38 2.08 9.43 13.19
CA VAL A 38 2.87 9.77 11.99
C VAL A 38 2.03 10.57 10.99
N LEU A 39 0.75 10.23 10.80
CA LEU A 39 -0.17 11.01 9.96
C LEU A 39 -0.61 12.33 10.64
N GLY A 40 -0.66 12.36 11.97
CA GLY A 40 -1.02 13.54 12.77
C GLY A 40 -0.04 14.70 12.60
N SER A 41 1.28 14.43 12.53
CA SER A 41 2.30 15.45 12.26
C SER A 41 2.28 15.94 10.81
N LEU A 42 1.68 15.16 9.90
CA LEU A 42 1.57 15.43 8.48
C LEU A 42 0.24 16.05 8.06
N GLY A 43 -0.63 16.49 8.99
CA GLY A 43 -1.85 17.25 8.66
C GLY A 43 -2.87 16.51 7.76
N PHE A 44 -2.63 15.24 7.45
CA PHE A 44 -3.56 14.30 6.79
C PHE A 44 -4.20 13.40 7.86
N SER A 45 -4.62 14.02 8.96
CA SER A 45 -5.38 13.37 10.02
C SER A 45 -6.75 13.00 9.43
N ASN A 46 -6.84 11.82 8.77
CA ASN A 46 -8.07 11.06 8.42
C ASN A 46 -7.91 10.11 7.20
N THR A 47 -6.77 10.07 6.49
CA THR A 47 -6.59 9.15 5.34
C THR A 47 -5.75 7.94 5.71
N THR A 48 -6.28 7.04 6.54
CA THR A 48 -5.61 5.77 6.83
C THR A 48 -6.12 4.68 5.88
N PHE A 49 -5.43 4.48 4.76
CA PHE A 49 -5.61 3.29 3.94
C PHE A 49 -5.06 2.09 4.72
N SER A 50 -5.97 1.23 5.17
CA SER A 50 -5.73 0.08 6.04
C SER A 50 -5.20 -1.14 5.27
N ASP A 51 -4.31 -0.94 4.29
CA ASP A 51 -3.57 -2.06 3.69
C ASP A 51 -2.17 -2.13 4.30
N THR A 52 -1.72 -3.35 4.62
CA THR A 52 -0.42 -3.61 5.24
C THR A 52 0.74 -3.04 4.41
N ASP A 53 0.61 -3.02 3.08
CA ASP A 53 1.60 -2.47 2.17
C ASP A 53 1.74 -0.95 2.32
N PHE A 54 0.63 -0.24 2.58
CA PHE A 54 0.65 1.19 2.91
C PHE A 54 1.15 1.47 4.32
N GLY A 55 1.05 0.52 5.25
CA GLY A 55 1.60 0.69 6.59
C GLY A 55 3.14 0.76 6.60
N VAL A 56 3.80 -0.14 5.87
CA VAL A 56 5.28 -0.14 5.78
C VAL A 56 5.78 1.08 5.03
N ILE A 57 5.22 1.35 3.84
CA ILE A 57 5.62 2.50 3.00
C ILE A 57 5.26 3.82 3.69
N GLY A 58 4.13 3.87 4.40
CA GLY A 58 3.66 5.04 5.14
C GLY A 58 4.53 5.40 6.34
N ILE A 59 5.09 4.42 7.06
CA ILE A 59 6.08 4.67 8.12
C ILE A 59 7.38 5.22 7.51
N THR A 60 7.86 4.62 6.43
CA THR A 60 9.08 5.08 5.74
C THR A 60 8.92 6.49 5.18
N LEU A 61 7.83 6.76 4.47
CA LEU A 61 7.51 8.10 3.97
C LEU A 61 7.25 9.10 5.09
N GLY A 62 6.64 8.68 6.20
CA GLY A 62 6.40 9.52 7.36
C GLY A 62 7.70 10.04 7.99
N TYR A 63 8.70 9.18 8.14
CA TYR A 63 10.04 9.58 8.56
C TYR A 63 10.73 10.50 7.53
N MET A 64 10.57 10.24 6.23
CA MET A 64 11.14 11.11 5.19
C MET A 64 10.45 12.48 5.11
N ALA A 65 9.15 12.55 5.34
CA ALA A 65 8.36 13.78 5.34
C ALA A 65 8.63 14.66 6.58
N GLN A 66 9.32 14.13 7.59
CA GLN A 66 9.90 14.92 8.68
C GLN A 66 11.10 15.77 8.21
N TYR A 67 11.74 15.39 7.10
CA TYR A 67 12.87 16.09 6.49
C TYR A 67 12.54 16.75 5.14
N LEU A 68 11.46 16.34 4.47
CA LEU A 68 10.99 16.90 3.19
C LEU A 68 9.60 17.52 3.29
N SER A 69 9.43 18.72 2.73
CA SER A 69 8.14 19.39 2.59
C SER A 69 7.13 18.57 1.76
N LYS A 70 5.88 18.49 2.21
CA LYS A 70 4.79 17.72 1.59
C LYS A 70 4.59 18.01 0.10
N ASP A 71 4.75 19.27 -0.30
CA ASP A 71 4.58 19.69 -1.69
C ASP A 71 5.58 19.01 -2.63
N VAL A 72 6.82 18.80 -2.16
CA VAL A 72 7.87 18.13 -2.93
C VAL A 72 7.54 16.65 -3.12
N ILE A 73 7.06 16.00 -2.06
CA ILE A 73 6.66 14.58 -2.11
C ILE A 73 5.51 14.38 -3.11
N MET A 74 4.52 15.26 -3.09
CA MET A 74 3.37 15.19 -4.00
C MET A 74 3.77 15.39 -5.46
N ILE A 75 4.66 16.35 -5.74
CA ILE A 75 5.19 16.61 -7.08
C ILE A 75 5.98 15.40 -7.61
N VAL A 76 6.85 14.81 -6.77
CA VAL A 76 7.66 13.65 -7.17
C VAL A 76 6.77 12.45 -7.48
N ILE A 77 5.81 12.13 -6.61
CA ILE A 77 4.90 10.99 -6.82
C ILE A 77 4.06 11.21 -8.08
N SER A 78 3.49 12.40 -8.26
CA SER A 78 2.68 12.73 -9.45
C SER A 78 3.52 12.70 -10.73
N GLY A 79 4.78 13.13 -10.66
CA GLY A 79 5.73 13.07 -11.77
C GLY A 79 6.10 11.64 -12.16
N ILE A 80 6.36 10.76 -11.17
CA ILE A 80 6.62 9.33 -11.41
C ILE A 80 5.39 8.66 -12.04
N PHE A 81 4.20 8.91 -11.49
CA PHE A 81 2.96 8.33 -12.02
C PHE A 81 2.67 8.82 -13.44
N GLY A 82 2.77 10.13 -13.68
CA GLY A 82 2.63 10.72 -15.02
C GLY A 82 3.68 10.19 -16.00
N GLY A 83 4.93 10.02 -15.56
CA GLY A 83 6.00 9.42 -16.34
C GLY A 83 5.74 7.96 -16.70
N LEU A 84 5.25 7.15 -15.76
CA LEU A 84 4.86 5.75 -16.01
C LEU A 84 3.67 5.65 -16.96
N VAL A 85 2.66 6.52 -16.81
CA VAL A 85 1.51 6.57 -17.73
C VAL A 85 1.95 6.99 -19.13
N ALA A 86 2.79 8.02 -19.24
CA ALA A 86 3.36 8.45 -20.52
C ALA A 86 4.22 7.36 -21.15
N TYR A 87 5.06 6.70 -20.35
CA TYR A 87 5.83 5.54 -20.80
C TYR A 87 4.91 4.41 -21.27
N ASN A 88 3.85 4.07 -20.56
CA ASN A 88 2.89 3.04 -20.99
C ASN A 88 2.17 3.43 -22.29
N TYR A 89 1.85 4.71 -22.47
CA TYR A 89 1.18 5.21 -23.66
C TYR A 89 2.11 5.28 -24.89
N ILE A 90 3.39 5.61 -24.67
CA ILE A 90 4.42 5.74 -25.71
C ILE A 90 5.08 4.39 -26.04
N ALA A 91 5.35 3.56 -25.03
CA ALA A 91 5.95 2.23 -25.17
C ALA A 91 4.91 1.14 -25.51
N LYS A 92 3.70 1.55 -25.93
CA LYS A 92 2.76 0.64 -26.59
C LYS A 92 3.32 0.32 -27.97
N GLU A 93 4.29 -0.58 -28.03
CA GLU A 93 4.63 -1.25 -29.28
C GLU A 93 3.40 -1.99 -29.78
N PRO A 94 3.12 -1.98 -31.10
CA PRO A 94 2.02 -2.74 -31.64
C PRO A 94 2.24 -4.20 -31.28
N VAL A 95 1.26 -4.81 -30.63
CA VAL A 95 1.22 -6.26 -30.44
C VAL A 95 1.29 -6.87 -31.84
N THR A 96 2.46 -7.39 -32.22
CA THR A 96 2.58 -8.31 -33.34
C THR A 96 1.67 -9.47 -32.99
N LYS A 97 0.56 -9.58 -33.72
CA LYS A 97 -0.23 -10.79 -33.77
C LYS A 97 0.65 -11.83 -34.45
N ASP A 98 1.32 -12.65 -33.67
CA ASP A 98 1.84 -13.91 -34.18
C ASP A 98 0.67 -14.90 -34.23
N GLU A 99 0.43 -15.39 -35.44
CA GLU A 99 -0.64 -16.31 -35.88
C GLU A 99 -0.60 -17.68 -35.21
#